data_AF-A0A967ZAF1-F1
#
_entry.id   AF-A0A967ZAF1-F1
#
_cell.length_a   1.000
_cell.length_b   1.000
_cell.length_c   1.000
_cell.angle_alpha   90.00
_cell.angle_beta   90.00
_cell.angle_gamma   90.00
#
_symmetry.space_group_name_H-M   'P 1'
#
loop_
_entity.id
_entity.type
_entity.pdbx_description
1 polymer ?
#
loop_
_entity_poly.entity_id
_entity_poly.type
_entity_poly.pdbx_seq_one_letter_code
_entity_poly.pdbx_strand_id
1 'polypeptide(L)' 'FEAFDDSRMKFDVRYYLVAILFIIFDLEIAFLFPWAVSLDAVGKFGLLSMALFLAILVVGFIYEWKKGALEWD' A
#
# COMPACT_ATOMS: atom_id res chain seq x y z
N PHE A 1 45.35 -3.60 11.31
CA PHE A 1 43.92 -3.49 11.62
C PHE A 1 43.29 -2.65 10.53
N GLU A 2 42.61 -3.28 9.58
CA GLU A 2 41.89 -2.56 8.53
C GLU A 2 40.65 -1.91 9.15
N ALA A 3 40.61 -0.59 9.11
CA ALA A 3 39.55 0.23 9.67
C ALA A 3 38.64 0.71 8.55
N PHE A 4 37.84 -0.17 7.95
CA PHE A 4 36.72 0.19 7.09
C PHE A 4 35.66 -0.92 7.14
N ASP A 5 35.01 -1.09 8.30
CA ASP A 5 33.69 -1.71 8.31
C ASP A 5 32.71 -0.63 7.82
N ASP A 6 32.26 -0.76 6.57
CA ASP A 6 31.28 0.14 5.98
C ASP A 6 29.95 -0.05 6.72
N SER A 7 29.64 0.87 7.63
CA SER A 7 28.38 0.90 8.39
C SER A 7 27.15 1.23 7.53
N ARG A 8 27.33 1.36 6.21
CA ARG A 8 26.25 1.53 5.24
C ARG A 8 25.65 0.17 4.92
N MET A 9 24.70 -0.25 5.75
CA MET A 9 23.70 -1.22 5.31
C MET A 9 23.13 -0.74 3.97
N LYS A 10 23.29 -1.55 2.92
CA LYS A 10 22.52 -1.40 1.69
C LYS A 10 21.07 -1.69 2.04
N PHE A 11 20.35 -0.68 2.51
CA PHE A 11 18.92 -0.79 2.73
C PHE A 11 18.29 -1.12 1.38
N ASP A 12 17.81 -2.35 1.26
CA ASP A 12 17.09 -2.81 0.09
C ASP A 12 15.87 -1.90 -0.11
N VAL A 13 15.71 -1.34 -1.32
CA VAL A 13 14.58 -0.47 -1.69
C VAL A 13 13.23 -1.13 -1.39
N ARG A 14 13.22 -2.46 -1.30
CA ARG A 14 12.09 -3.32 -0.93
C ARG A 14 11.44 -2.92 0.39
N TYR A 15 12.23 -2.59 1.43
CA TYR A 15 11.67 -2.17 2.73
C TYR A 15 10.92 -0.85 2.65
N TYR A 16 11.39 0.07 1.79
CA TYR A 16 10.73 1.35 1.56
C TYR A 16 9.42 1.18 0.79
N LEU A 17 9.39 0.29 -0.20
CA LEU A 17 8.16 -0.03 -0.94
C LEU A 17 7.08 -0.61 -0.02
N VAL A 18 7.44 -1.57 0.84
CA VAL A 18 6.52 -2.13 1.84
C VAL A 18 6.01 -1.05 2.81
N ALA A 19 6.87 -0.13 3.24
CA ALA A 19 6.47 0.97 4.12
C ALA A 19 5.50 1.95 3.43
N ILE A 20 5.75 2.32 2.17
CA ILE A 20 4.82 3.16 1.39
C ILE A 20 3.48 2.46 1.23
N LEU A 21 3.49 1.19 0.81
CA LEU A 21 2.27 0.40 0.62
C LEU A 21 1.46 0.33 1.91
N PHE A 22 2.13 0.11 3.06
CA PHE A 22 1.48 0.10 4.37
C PHE A 22 0.83 1.46 4.69
N ILE A 23 1.54 2.58 4.45
CA ILE A 23 0.99 3.94 4.67
C ILE A 23 -0.24 4.19 3.78
N ILE A 24 -0.17 3.82 2.51
CA ILE A 24 -1.28 4.00 1.56
C ILE A 24 -2.48 3.14 1.99
N PHE A 25 -2.23 1.88 2.37
CA PHE A 25 -3.28 0.98 2.83
C PHE A 25 -3.95 1.46 4.13
N ASP A 26 -3.17 1.95 5.09
CA ASP A 26 -3.70 2.54 6.33
C ASP A 26 -4.57 3.77 6.04
N LEU A 27 -4.10 4.64 5.14
CA LEU A 27 -4.85 5.79 4.68
C LEU A 27 -6.17 5.40 4.00
N GLU A 28 -6.17 4.36 3.16
CA GLU A 28 -7.39 3.87 2.52
C GLU A 28 -8.40 3.33 3.54
N ILE A 29 -7.95 2.58 4.56
CA ILE A 29 -8.83 2.13 5.65
C ILE A 29 -9.42 3.33 6.40
N ALA A 30 -8.64 4.38 6.65
CA ALA A 30 -9.14 5.61 7.26
C ALA A 30 -10.26 6.25 6.43
N PHE A 31 -10.22 6.15 5.10
CA PHE A 31 -11.29 6.59 4.21
C PHE A 31 -12.49 5.62 4.15
N LEU A 32 -12.29 4.32 4.39
CA LEU A 32 -13.39 3.36 4.47
C LEU A 32 -14.33 3.64 5.65
N PHE A 33 -13.82 4.14 6.78
CA PHE A 33 -14.66 4.42 7.96
C PHE A 33 -15.80 5.43 7.71
N PRO A 34 -15.54 6.68 7.26
CA PRO A 34 -16.60 7.65 7.00
C PRO A 34 -17.52 7.21 5.86
N TRP A 35 -17.00 6.49 4.86
CA TRP A 35 -17.84 5.88 3.83
C TRP A 35 -18.78 4.82 4.41
N ALA A 36 -18.29 3.93 5.27
CA ALA A 36 -19.09 2.89 5.90
C ALA A 36 -20.18 3.47 6.80
N VAL A 37 -19.90 4.58 7.49
CA VAL A 37 -20.88 5.31 8.30
C VAL A 37 -21.93 6.04 7.44
N SER A 38 -21.55 6.50 6.25
CA SER A 38 -22.45 7.23 5.33
C SER A 38 -23.12 6.35 4.27
N LEU A 39 -22.93 5.03 4.32
CA LEU A 39 -23.49 4.05 3.37
C LEU A 39 -24.99 4.24 3.11
N ASP A 40 -25.74 4.56 4.17
CA ASP A 40 -27.19 4.76 4.13
C ASP A 40 -27.60 6.00 3.30
N ALA A 41 -26.72 7.00 3.19
CA ALA A 41 -26.98 8.23 2.44
C ALA A 41 -26.55 8.15 0.96
N VAL A 42 -25.50 7.40 0.64
CA VAL A 42 -24.90 7.37 -0.70
C VAL A 42 -25.48 6.25 -1.58
N GLY A 43 -26.11 5.24 -0.98
CA GLY A 43 -26.80 4.16 -1.69
C GLY A 43 -25.90 3.39 -2.68
N LYS A 44 -26.48 2.90 -3.78
CA LYS A 44 -25.77 2.09 -4.79
C LYS A 44 -24.59 2.81 -5.46
N PHE A 45 -24.65 4.13 -5.57
CA PHE A 45 -23.57 4.93 -6.15
C PHE A 45 -22.33 4.96 -5.25
N GLY A 46 -22.54 5.03 -3.93
CA GLY A 46 -21.46 4.95 -2.94
C GLY A 46 -20.77 3.60 -2.93
N LEU A 47 -21.52 2.52 -3.21
CA LEU A 47 -20.96 1.19 -3.33
C LEU A 47 -20.03 1.06 -4.55
N LEU A 48 -20.42 1.65 -5.68
CA LEU A 48 -19.59 1.67 -6.89
C LEU A 48 -18.32 2.52 -6.69
N SER A 49 -18.42 3.68 -6.03
CA SER A 49 -17.26 4.54 -5.78
C SER A 49 -16.23 3.88 -4.87
N MET A 50 -16.67 3.17 -3.82
CA MET A 50 -15.76 2.43 -2.94
C MET A 50 -15.18 1.18 -3.62
N ALA A 51 -15.96 0.49 -4.45
CA ALA A 51 -15.45 -0.63 -5.24
C ALA A 51 -14.33 -0.19 -6.20
N LEU A 52 -14.48 0.99 -6.84
CA LEU A 52 -13.45 1.57 -7.69
C LEU A 52 -12.20 1.97 -6.89
N PHE A 53 -12.39 2.57 -5.72
CA PHE A 53 -11.30 2.98 -4.83
C PHE A 53 -10.43 1.78 -4.44
N LEU A 54 -11.05 0.71 -3.93
CA LEU A 54 -10.35 -0.54 -3.60
C LEU A 54 -9.72 -1.21 -4.84
N ALA A 55 -10.35 -1.12 -6.00
CA ALA A 55 -9.79 -1.69 -7.24
C ALA A 55 -8.47 -1.02 -7.64
N ILE A 56 -8.31 0.28 -7.41
CA ILE A 56 -7.06 1.01 -7.67
C ILE A 56 -5.94 0.47 -6.77
N LEU A 57 -6.23 0.25 -5.49
CA LEU A 57 -5.26 -0.33 -4.54
C LEU A 57 -4.83 -1.73 -4.97
N VAL A 58 -5.79 -2.59 -5.38
CA VAL A 58 -5.49 -3.95 -5.87
C VAL A 58 -4.61 -3.90 -7.12
N VAL A 59 -4.86 -2.97 -8.05
CA VAL A 59 -4.00 -2.81 -9.23
C VAL A 59 -2.59 -2.35 -8.85
N GLY A 60 -2.46 -1.41 -7.91
CA GLY A 60 -1.17 -0.98 -7.37
C GLY A 60 -0.40 -2.13 -6.73
N PHE A 61 -1.09 -2.93 -5.92
CA PHE A 61 -0.53 -4.11 -5.26
C PHE A 61 -0.06 -5.18 -6.26
N ILE A 62 -0.87 -5.49 -7.27
CA ILE A 62 -0.51 -6.45 -8.34
C ILE A 62 0.71 -5.94 -9.12
N TYR A 63 0.80 -4.62 -9.37
CA TYR A 63 1.94 -4.03 -10.05
C TYR A 63 3.23 -4.18 -9.24
N GLU A 64 3.20 -3.87 -7.94
CA GLU A 64 4.35 -4.04 -7.05
C GLU A 64 4.76 -5.52 -6.91
N TRP A 65 3.79 -6.43 -6.81
CA TRP A 65 4.03 -7.86 -6.80
C TRP A 65 4.76 -8.30 -8.07
N LYS A 66 4.25 -7.93 -9.25
CA LYS A 66 4.87 -8.29 -10.53
C LYS A 66 6.24 -7.68 -10.74
N LYS A 67 6.56 -6.56 -10.09
CA LYS A 67 7.87 -5.92 -10.18
C LYS A 67 8.94 -6.65 -9.35
N GLY A 68 8.60 -7.74 -8.67
CA GLY A 68 9.54 -8.51 -7.85
C GLY A 68 9.96 -7.79 -6.58
N ALA A 69 9.23 -6.74 -6.15
CA ALA A 69 9.53 -6.03 -4.91
C ALA A 69 9.29 -6.89 -3.66
N LEU A 70 8.53 -8.00 -3.82
CA LEU A 70 8.12 -8.90 -2.76
C LEU A 70 8.78 -10.29 -2.82
N GLU A 71 9.60 -10.60 -3.83
CA GLU A 71 10.28 -11.90 -3.91
C GLU A 71 11.56 -11.88 -3.06
N TRP A 72 11.61 -12.83 -2.12
CA TRP A 72 12.75 -13.15 -1.28
C TRP A 72 13.50 -14.31 -1.94
N ASP A 73 14.61 -14.01 -2.60
CA ASP A 73 15.77 -14.88 -2.73
C ASP A 73 16.97 -14.12 -2.16
#